data_AF-A0A946X0I4-F1
#
_entry.id   AF-A0A946X0I4-F1
#
_cell.length_a   1.000
_cell.length_b   1.000
_cell.length_c   1.000
_cell.angle_alpha   90.00
_cell.angle_beta   90.00
_cell.angle_gamma   90.00
#
_symmetry.space_group_name_H-M   'P 1'
#
loop_
_entity.id
_entity.type
_entity.pdbx_description
1 polymer ?
#
loop_
_entity_poly.entity_id
_entity_poly.type
_entity_poly.pdbx_seq_one_letter_code
_entity_poly.pdbx_strand_id
1 'polypeptide(L)'
;MTKTALIALILVSINSYSEEKTTLLDDLTGKHTCNINFNEKFAFSSSYSDGWFNVYKTHNNVYSIVEPYQYQETISHLIIGQNKALLFDTGIGLNL
;
A
#
# COMPACT_ATOMS: atom_id res chain seq x y z
N MET A 1 -22.50 -20.75 -17.97
CA MET A 1 -21.52 -19.73 -18.40
C MET A 1 -20.15 -20.37 -18.53
N THR A 2 -19.46 -20.15 -19.65
CA THR A 2 -18.05 -20.57 -19.82
C THR A 2 -17.15 -19.73 -18.92
N LYS A 3 -16.01 -20.28 -18.46
CA LYS A 3 -15.08 -19.58 -17.54
C LYS A 3 -14.66 -18.20 -18.04
N THR A 4 -14.52 -18.05 -19.35
CA THR A 4 -14.23 -16.77 -20.03
C THR A 4 -15.32 -15.72 -19.85
N ALA A 5 -16.61 -16.12 -19.91
CA ALA A 5 -17.72 -15.20 -19.68
C ALA A 5 -17.80 -14.71 -18.22
N LEU A 6 -17.40 -15.55 -17.26
CA LEU A 6 -17.36 -15.18 -15.85
C LEU A 6 -16.25 -14.17 -15.54
N ILE A 7 -15.05 -14.36 -16.12
CA ILE A 7 -13.92 -13.43 -15.96
C ILE A 7 -14.24 -12.06 -16.58
N ALA A 8 -14.84 -12.05 -17.78
CA ALA A 8 -15.23 -10.80 -18.44
C ALA A 8 -16.27 -10.02 -17.61
N LEU A 9 -17.24 -10.71 -17.00
CA LEU A 9 -18.24 -10.08 -16.15
C LEU A 9 -17.64 -9.47 -14.87
N ILE A 10 -16.67 -10.16 -14.25
CA ILE A 10 -15.95 -9.65 -13.07
C ILE A 10 -15.12 -8.41 -13.43
N LEU A 11 -14.43 -8.41 -14.57
CA LEU A 11 -13.62 -7.27 -14.99
C LEU A 11 -14.48 -6.05 -15.35
N VAL A 12 -15.64 -6.27 -15.98
CA VAL A 12 -16.60 -5.19 -16.28
C VAL A 12 -17.18 -4.60 -14.99
N SER A 13 -17.55 -5.43 -14.02
CA SER A 13 -18.12 -4.94 -12.75
C SER A 13 -17.11 -4.16 -11.91
N ILE A 14 -15.83 -4.53 -11.93
CA ILE A 14 -14.76 -3.77 -11.27
C ILE A 14 -14.55 -2.41 -11.96
N ASN A 15 -14.55 -2.36 -13.29
CA ASN A 15 -14.38 -1.09 -14.02
C ASN A 15 -15.60 -0.16 -13.84
N SER A 16 -16.83 -0.67 -13.92
CA SER A 16 -18.03 0.15 -13.70
C SER A 16 -18.11 0.69 -12.26
N TYR A 17 -17.62 -0.08 -11.28
CA TYR A 17 -17.54 0.38 -9.89
C TYR A 17 -16.46 1.47 -9.69
N SER A 18 -15.39 1.44 -10.50
CA SER A 18 -14.32 2.43 -10.43
C SER A 18 -14.74 3.82 -10.94
N GLU A 19 -15.62 3.90 -11.94
CA GLU A 19 -16.04 5.17 -12.53
C GLU A 19 -17.10 5.91 -11.67
N GLU A 20 -17.97 5.17 -10.98
CA GLU A 20 -19.07 5.77 -10.20
C GLU A 20 -18.59 6.49 -8.91
N LYS A 21 -17.35 6.20 -8.45
CA LYS A 21 -16.81 6.76 -7.20
C LYS A 21 -15.75 7.85 -7.39
N THR A 22 -15.66 8.44 -8.59
CA THR A 22 -14.80 9.60 -8.86
C THR A 22 -15.54 10.91 -8.59
N THR A 23 -16.04 11.07 -7.36
CA THR A 23 -16.33 12.42 -6.85
C THR A 23 -15.00 13.09 -6.57
N LEU A 24 -14.69 14.19 -7.26
CA LEU A 24 -13.62 15.12 -6.89
C LEU A 24 -13.86 15.56 -5.44
N LEU A 25 -13.13 14.93 -4.52
CA LEU A 25 -13.06 15.37 -3.14
C LEU A 25 -12.09 16.56 -3.14
N ASP A 26 -12.64 17.77 -3.17
CA ASP A 26 -11.88 19.00 -2.94
C ASP A 26 -11.30 18.96 -1.52
N ASP A 27 -10.05 18.51 -1.43
CA ASP A 27 -9.23 18.31 -0.24
C ASP A 27 -8.78 19.64 0.42
N LEU A 28 -9.52 20.74 0.23
CA LEU A 28 -9.13 22.06 0.73
C LEU A 28 -9.79 22.42 2.07
N THR A 29 -10.67 21.58 2.60
CA THR A 29 -11.25 21.78 3.95
C THR A 29 -11.19 20.54 4.85
N GLY A 30 -10.78 19.39 4.31
CA GLY A 30 -10.51 18.19 5.09
C GLY A 30 -9.10 18.27 5.65
N LYS A 31 -8.96 18.60 6.93
CA LYS A 31 -7.78 18.22 7.71
C LYS A 31 -7.40 16.80 7.28
N HIS A 32 -6.23 16.59 6.67
CA HIS A 32 -5.73 15.25 6.35
C HIS A 32 -5.82 14.40 7.63
N THR A 33 -6.88 13.60 7.73
CA THR A 33 -7.15 12.74 8.89
C THR A 33 -6.47 11.39 8.74
N CYS A 34 -5.54 11.28 7.78
CA CYS A 34 -4.60 10.17 7.77
C CYS A 34 -3.84 10.25 9.10
N ASN A 35 -4.14 9.32 10.00
CA ASN A 35 -3.31 9.11 11.15
C ASN A 35 -1.98 8.57 10.61
N ILE A 36 -1.03 9.47 10.40
CA ILE A 36 0.32 9.18 9.92
C ILE A 36 1.04 8.11 10.77
N ASN A 37 0.53 7.86 11.98
CA ASN A 37 1.06 6.88 12.92
C ASN A 37 0.29 5.55 12.90
N PHE A 38 -0.53 5.25 11.89
CA PHE A 38 -1.23 3.96 11.78
C PHE A 38 -0.30 2.76 11.95
N ASN A 39 0.96 2.89 11.51
CA ASN A 39 1.93 1.81 11.57
C ASN A 39 2.46 1.52 12.98
N GLU A 40 2.33 2.45 13.93
CA GLU A 40 2.78 2.27 15.33
C GLU A 40 2.03 1.15 16.07
N LYS A 41 0.86 0.74 15.56
CA LYS A 41 0.11 -0.39 16.13
C LYS A 41 0.76 -1.75 15.86
N PHE A 42 1.71 -1.82 14.94
CA PHE A 42 2.39 -3.05 14.56
C PHE A 42 3.73 -3.19 15.29
N ALA A 43 4.26 -4.40 15.32
CA ALA A 43 5.54 -4.67 15.98
C ALA A 43 6.69 -4.01 15.19
N PHE A 44 7.25 -2.94 15.76
CA PHE A 44 8.43 -2.26 15.22
C PHE A 44 9.66 -3.17 15.27
N SER A 45 10.46 -3.15 14.20
CA SER A 45 11.68 -3.95 14.08
C SER A 45 12.92 -3.06 14.08
N SER A 46 13.52 -2.91 15.27
CA SER A 46 14.75 -2.11 15.43
C SER A 46 15.95 -2.65 14.64
N SER A 47 16.02 -3.96 14.38
CA SER A 47 17.10 -4.58 13.60
C SER A 47 17.06 -4.26 12.11
N TYR A 48 15.88 -3.90 11.58
CA TYR A 48 15.68 -3.63 10.14
C TYR A 48 15.28 -2.18 9.86
N SER A 49 15.23 -1.35 10.89
CA SER A 49 14.94 0.08 10.77
C SER A 49 16.23 0.88 10.91
N ASP A 50 16.28 2.04 10.27
CA ASP A 50 17.39 2.98 10.35
C ASP A 50 16.88 4.43 10.36
N GLY A 51 17.78 5.40 10.10
CA GLY A 51 17.42 6.81 10.08
C GLY A 51 16.53 7.23 8.91
N TRP A 52 16.31 6.38 7.91
CA TRP A 52 15.48 6.65 6.73
C TRP A 52 14.25 5.75 6.66
N PHE A 53 14.33 4.51 7.13
CA PHE A 53 13.26 3.52 7.06
C PHE A 53 12.78 3.07 8.44
N ASN A 54 11.46 3.09 8.63
CA ASN A 54 10.80 2.44 9.77
C ASN A 54 10.16 1.11 9.31
N VAL A 55 10.61 -0.01 9.86
CA VAL A 55 10.14 -1.34 9.49
C VAL A 55 9.23 -1.94 10.56
N TYR A 56 8.04 -2.36 10.15
CA TYR A 56 7.04 -2.96 11.01
C TYR A 56 6.66 -4.36 10.53
N LYS A 57 6.59 -5.33 11.45
CA LYS A 57 6.02 -6.64 11.15
C LYS A 57 4.49 -6.55 11.29
N THR A 58 3.81 -6.47 10.16
CA THR A 58 2.35 -6.28 10.12
C THR A 58 1.58 -7.60 10.17
N HIS A 59 2.18 -8.68 9.67
CA HIS A 59 1.65 -10.04 9.78
C HIS A 59 2.77 -11.09 9.73
N ASN A 60 2.40 -12.37 9.81
CA ASN A 60 3.38 -13.43 9.58
C ASN A 60 3.92 -13.35 8.15
N ASN A 61 5.23 -13.24 8.00
CA ASN A 61 5.92 -13.07 6.72
C ASN A 61 5.52 -11.82 5.92
N VAL A 62 4.93 -10.81 6.57
CA VAL A 62 4.57 -9.53 5.93
C VAL A 62 5.18 -8.39 6.74
N TYR A 63 5.88 -7.52 6.03
CA TYR A 63 6.58 -6.36 6.58
C TYR A 63 6.15 -5.10 5.83
N SER A 64 5.96 -4.02 6.56
CA SER A 64 5.80 -2.68 6.01
C SER A 64 7.09 -1.90 6.22
N ILE A 65 7.60 -1.30 5.16
CA ILE A 65 8.80 -0.48 5.12
C ILE A 65 8.31 0.94 4.84
N VAL A 66 8.39 1.80 5.84
CA VAL A 66 7.84 3.16 5.81
C VAL A 66 9.00 4.13 5.61
N GLU A 67 8.84 5.07 4.69
CA GLU A 67 9.75 6.19 4.50
C GLU A 67 9.13 7.47 5.11
N PRO A 68 9.27 7.70 6.43
CA PRO A 68 8.55 8.76 7.15
C PRO A 68 8.88 10.18 6.68
N TYR A 69 9.99 10.36 5.95
CA TYR A 69 10.45 11.67 5.46
C TYR A 69 10.17 11.89 3.97
N GLN A 70 9.56 10.92 3.29
CA GLN A 70 9.25 11.01 1.87
C GLN A 70 7.92 11.75 1.66
N TYR A 71 7.90 12.70 0.72
CA TYR A 71 6.77 13.61 0.49
C TYR A 71 5.44 12.92 0.13
N GLN A 72 5.48 11.76 -0.55
CA GLN A 72 4.29 10.97 -0.89
C GLN A 72 3.90 9.96 0.17
N GLU A 73 4.55 9.99 1.35
CA GLU A 73 4.27 9.09 2.46
C GLU A 73 4.37 7.61 2.02
N THR A 74 5.39 7.28 1.22
CA THR A 74 5.56 5.95 0.62
C THR A 74 5.65 4.86 1.69
N ILE A 75 4.88 3.78 1.49
CA ILE A 75 4.94 2.57 2.31
C ILE A 75 5.03 1.35 1.39
N SER A 76 6.20 0.71 1.36
CA SER A 76 6.39 -0.54 0.65
C SER A 76 6.03 -1.75 1.54
N HIS A 77 5.37 -2.75 0.97
CA HIS A 77 5.03 -3.99 1.65
C HIS A 77 5.81 -5.18 1.10
N LEU A 78 6.65 -5.79 1.93
CA LEU A 78 7.35 -7.03 1.61
C LEU A 78 6.55 -8.23 2.12
N ILE A 79 6.09 -9.06 1.19
CA ILE A 79 5.36 -10.31 1.45
C ILE A 79 6.26 -11.48 1.08
N ILE A 80 6.68 -12.26 2.07
CA ILE A 80 7.59 -13.39 1.90
C ILE A 80 6.79 -14.68 1.76
N GLY A 81 6.82 -15.27 0.56
CA GLY A 81 6.35 -16.63 0.30
C GLY A 81 7.46 -17.66 0.49
N GLN A 82 7.13 -18.94 0.29
CA GLN A 82 8.09 -20.03 0.49
C GLN A 82 9.26 -20.00 -0.50
N ASN A 83 8.99 -19.64 -1.76
CA ASN A 83 9.97 -19.70 -2.85
C ASN A 83 10.24 -18.33 -3.49
N LYS A 84 9.40 -17.34 -3.21
CA LYS A 84 9.41 -16.01 -3.83
C LYS A 84 8.93 -14.98 -2.82
N ALA A 85 9.36 -13.74 -3.00
CA ALA A 85 8.82 -12.60 -2.30
C ALA A 85 8.15 -11.64 -3.30
N LEU A 86 7.18 -10.88 -2.81
CA LEU A 86 6.54 -9.77 -3.50
C LEU A 86 6.84 -8.48 -2.73
N LEU A 87 7.33 -7.48 -3.44
CA LEU A 87 7.38 -6.11 -2.94
C LEU A 87 6.24 -5.34 -3.61
N PHE A 88 5.30 -4.86 -2.79
CA PHE A 88 4.13 -4.12 -3.24
C PHE A 88 4.27 -2.66 -2.84
N ASP A 89 4.01 -1.76 -3.80
CA ASP A 89 4.34 -0.33 -3.74
C ASP A 89 5.85 -0.07 -3.60
N THR A 90 6.45 0.59 -4.57
CA THR A 90 7.88 0.97 -4.56
C THR A 90 8.07 2.48 -4.50
N GLY A 91 7.00 3.23 -4.18
CA GLY A 91 6.99 4.68 -4.21
C GLY A 91 7.26 5.25 -5.60
N ILE A 92 7.78 6.48 -5.61
CA ILE A 92 8.32 7.08 -6.84
C ILE A 92 9.68 6.49 -7.18
N GLY A 93 9.84 6.07 -8.43
CA GLY A 93 11.16 5.77 -8.95
C GLY A 93 12.02 7.03 -8.89
N LEU A 94 12.99 7.07 -7.98
CA LEU A 94 14.02 8.10 -7.97
C LEU A 94 15.06 7.71 -9.02
N ASN A 95 15.20 8.53 -10.06
CA ASN A 95 16.32 8.39 -10.99
C ASN A 95 17.54 9.04 -10.31
N LEU A 96 18.53 8.22 -9.93
CA LEU A 96 19.78 8.66 -9.32
C LEU A 96 20.72 9.31 -10.34
#